data_AF-Q8TVT1-F1
#
_entry.id   AF-Q8TVT1-F1
#
_cell.length_a   1.000
_cell.length_b   1.000
_cell.length_c   1.000
_cell.angle_alpha   90.00
_cell.angle_beta   90.00
_cell.angle_gamma   90.00
#
_symmetry.space_group_name_H-M   'P 1'
#
loop_
_entity.id
_entity.type
_entity.pdbx_description
1 polymer ?
#
loop_
_entity_poly.entity_id
_entity_poly.type
_entity_poly.pdbx_seq_one_letter_code
_entity_poly.pdbx_strand_id
1 'polypeptide(L)'
;MTRWRYWAERIAEVARDLLGGRTRVYASVEGDRLRVVIVSGNAPEKPLERAEIVAEIERELGLEESWAHPIEMHVVDPEEYEALWRGVLREAVEVRT
;
A
#
# COMPACT_ATOMS: atom_id res chain seq x y z
N MET A 1 8.20 0.02 14.36
CA MET A 1 7.67 1.38 14.11
C MET A 1 6.50 1.72 15.04
N THR A 2 6.47 2.85 15.73
CA THR A 2 5.40 3.20 16.72
C THR A 2 4.13 3.78 16.09
N ARG A 3 4.16 4.24 14.83
CA ARG A 3 3.03 4.89 14.13
C ARG A 3 2.60 4.19 12.84
N TRP A 4 2.86 2.89 12.72
CA TRP A 4 2.59 2.16 11.48
C TRP A 4 1.11 2.12 11.09
N ARG A 5 0.19 2.05 12.08
CA ARG A 5 -1.26 2.08 11.83
C ARG A 5 -1.70 3.41 11.22
N TYR A 6 -1.21 4.51 11.78
CA TYR A 6 -1.46 5.85 11.24
C TYR A 6 -1.02 5.92 9.77
N TRP A 7 0.18 5.46 9.44
CA TRP A 7 0.66 5.46 8.06
C TRP A 7 -0.17 4.55 7.14
N ALA A 8 -0.52 3.35 7.60
CA ALA A 8 -1.37 2.44 6.84
C ALA A 8 -2.75 3.04 6.54
N GLU A 9 -3.36 3.73 7.51
CA GLU A 9 -4.64 4.43 7.34
C GLU A 9 -4.51 5.60 6.36
N ARG A 10 -3.48 6.44 6.50
CA ARG A 10 -3.22 7.55 5.58
C ARG A 10 -3.00 7.06 4.15
N ILE A 11 -2.24 5.98 3.96
CA ILE A 11 -2.02 5.35 2.65
C ILE A 11 -3.33 4.82 2.08
N ALA A 12 -4.17 4.18 2.90
CA ALA A 12 -5.46 3.66 2.45
C ALA A 12 -6.40 4.76 1.95
N GLU A 13 -6.44 5.91 2.63
CA GLU A 13 -7.23 7.07 2.19
C GLU A 13 -6.77 7.57 0.82
N VAL A 14 -5.47 7.84 0.64
CA VAL A 14 -4.93 8.37 -0.62
C VAL A 14 -5.09 7.34 -1.74
N ALA A 15 -4.78 6.07 -1.48
CA ALA A 15 -4.92 5.00 -2.46
C ALA A 15 -6.35 4.84 -2.97
N ARG A 16 -7.35 5.00 -2.10
CA ARG A 16 -8.77 4.97 -2.48
C ARG A 16 -9.11 6.15 -3.40
N ASP A 17 -8.61 7.34 -3.10
CA ASP A 17 -8.91 8.53 -3.89
C ASP A 17 -8.26 8.45 -5.30
N LEU A 18 -7.09 7.81 -5.41
CA LEU A 18 -6.38 7.60 -6.68
C LEU A 18 -6.93 6.45 -7.51
N LEU A 19 -7.19 5.29 -6.90
CA LEU A 19 -7.60 4.07 -7.62
C LEU A 19 -9.12 3.95 -7.73
N GLY A 20 -9.88 4.59 -6.84
CA GLY A 20 -11.33 4.47 -6.75
C GLY A 20 -11.81 3.04 -6.45
N GLY A 21 -13.14 2.88 -6.49
CA GLY A 21 -13.77 1.57 -6.33
C GLY A 21 -13.52 0.93 -4.96
N ARG A 22 -13.52 -0.41 -4.93
CA ARG A 22 -13.24 -1.18 -3.70
C ARG A 22 -11.72 -1.36 -3.57
N THR A 23 -11.07 -0.46 -2.86
CA THR A 23 -9.67 -0.57 -2.46
C THR A 23 -9.57 -1.17 -1.04
N ARG A 24 -8.64 -2.09 -0.83
CA ARG A 24 -8.29 -2.63 0.49
C ARG A 24 -6.80 -2.47 0.71
N VAL A 25 -6.41 -2.12 1.92
CA VAL A 25 -5.00 -2.05 2.28
C VAL A 25 -4.69 -3.07 3.35
N TYR A 26 -3.64 -3.83 3.12
CA TYR A 26 -3.07 -4.75 4.08
C TYR A 26 -1.69 -4.26 4.47
N ALA A 27 -1.45 -4.09 5.76
CA ALA A 27 -0.18 -3.58 6.26
C ALA A 27 0.45 -4.57 7.25
N SER A 28 1.75 -4.83 7.11
CA SER A 28 2.54 -5.71 7.99
C SER A 28 3.82 -4.99 8.42
N VAL A 29 4.18 -5.12 9.69
CA VAL A 29 5.43 -4.56 10.23
C VAL A 29 6.48 -5.65 10.27
N GLU A 30 7.62 -5.42 9.65
CA GLU A 30 8.76 -6.33 9.64
C GLU A 30 9.99 -5.59 10.19
N GLY A 31 10.21 -5.73 11.50
CA GLY A 31 11.26 -4.99 12.20
C GLY A 31 10.97 -3.48 12.24
N ASP A 32 11.80 -2.71 11.55
CA ASP A 32 11.63 -1.27 11.38
C ASP A 32 10.88 -0.88 10.10
N ARG A 33 10.56 -1.85 9.23
CA ARG A 33 9.86 -1.62 7.95
C ARG A 33 8.36 -1.84 8.05
N LEU A 34 7.61 -1.04 7.31
CA LEU A 34 6.17 -1.17 7.09
C LEU A 34 5.93 -1.57 5.64
N ARG A 35 5.49 -2.81 5.41
CA ARG A 35 5.08 -3.30 4.10
C ARG A 35 3.58 -3.08 3.94
N VAL A 36 3.17 -2.46 2.85
CA VAL A 36 1.79 -2.14 2.53
C VAL A 36 1.43 -2.71 1.17
N VAL A 37 0.37 -3.51 1.12
CA VAL A 37 -0.20 -4.06 -0.10
C VAL A 37 -1.58 -3.46 -0.31
N ILE A 38 -1.68 -2.67 -1.36
CA ILE A 38 -2.89 -1.98 -1.81
C ILE A 38 -3.54 -2.87 -2.87
N VAL A 39 -4.70 -3.41 -2.54
CA VAL A 39 -5.48 -4.29 -3.40
C VAL A 39 -6.65 -3.51 -3.98
N SER A 40 -6.71 -3.37 -5.30
CA SER A 40 -7.81 -2.70 -5.97
C SER A 40 -8.18 -3.41 -7.26
N GLY A 41 -9.48 -3.52 -7.55
CA GLY A 41 -9.95 -3.98 -8.86
C GLY A 41 -9.60 -3.03 -10.01
N ASN A 42 -9.18 -1.81 -9.68
CA ASN A 42 -8.70 -0.81 -10.64
C ASN A 42 -7.17 -0.68 -10.65
N ALA A 43 -6.44 -1.64 -10.06
CA ALA A 43 -4.98 -1.64 -10.13
C ALA A 43 -4.54 -1.70 -11.61
N PRO A 44 -3.63 -0.82 -12.07
CA PRO A 44 -3.13 -0.85 -13.44
C PRO A 44 -2.45 -2.19 -13.76
N GLU A 45 -2.47 -2.64 -15.02
CA GLU A 45 -1.78 -3.89 -15.40
C GLU A 45 -0.26 -3.70 -15.52
N LYS A 46 0.19 -2.49 -15.87
CA LYS A 46 1.61 -2.24 -16.13
C LYS A 46 2.37 -1.92 -14.84
N PRO A 47 3.56 -2.53 -14.62
CA PRO A 47 4.39 -2.22 -13.45
C PRO A 47 4.75 -0.74 -13.31
N LEU A 48 4.96 -0.03 -14.43
CA LEU A 48 5.29 1.39 -14.42
C LEU A 48 4.12 2.23 -13.88
N GLU A 49 2.89 1.97 -14.34
CA GLU A 49 1.69 2.70 -13.90
C GLU A 49 1.42 2.43 -12.40
N ARG A 50 1.68 1.22 -11.92
CA ARG A 50 1.62 0.90 -10.48
C ARG A 50 2.66 1.68 -9.67
N ALA A 51 3.89 1.80 -10.19
CA ALA A 51 4.93 2.59 -9.55
C ALA A 51 4.59 4.09 -9.52
N GLU A 52 3.93 4.61 -10.56
CA GLU A 52 3.43 5.98 -10.60
C GLU A 52 2.37 6.22 -9.50
N ILE A 53 1.46 5.27 -9.28
CA ILE A 53 0.50 5.36 -8.15
C ILE A 53 1.21 5.37 -6.80
N VAL A 54 2.23 4.53 -6.62
CA VAL A 54 3.04 4.52 -5.38
C VAL A 54 3.73 5.86 -5.17
N ALA A 55 4.39 6.39 -6.20
CA ALA A 55 5.06 7.68 -6.14
C ALA A 55 4.07 8.83 -5.83
N GLU A 56 2.87 8.76 -6.39
CA GLU A 56 1.81 9.73 -6.11
C GLU A 56 1.31 9.67 -4.66
N ILE A 57 1.17 8.47 -4.10
CA ILE A 57 0.85 8.29 -2.67
C ILE A 57 1.97 8.86 -1.80
N GLU A 58 3.24 8.62 -2.15
CA GLU A 58 4.39 9.17 -1.43
C GLU A 58 4.36 10.70 -1.45
N ARG A 59 4.06 11.29 -2.60
CA ARG A 59 3.94 12.74 -2.81
C ARG A 59 2.84 13.36 -1.97
N GLU A 60 1.62 12.83 -2.05
CA GLU A 60 0.46 13.32 -1.28
C GLU A 60 0.64 13.19 0.25
N LEU A 61 1.46 12.22 0.69
CA LEU A 61 1.77 12.01 2.10
C LEU A 61 3.07 12.70 2.56
N GLY A 62 3.77 13.41 1.68
CA GLY A 62 5.05 14.06 1.97
C GLY A 62 6.16 13.09 2.35
N LEU A 63 6.10 11.85 1.86
CA LEU A 63 7.10 10.81 2.13
C LEU A 63 8.36 10.97 1.26
N GLU A 64 8.27 11.67 0.14
CA GLU A 64 9.36 11.93 -0.81
C GLU A 64 10.59 12.63 -0.19
N GLU A 65 10.43 13.34 0.92
CA GLU A 65 11.53 14.02 1.63
C GLU A 65 12.57 13.04 2.22
N SER A 66 12.20 11.76 2.35
CA SER A 66 13.07 10.72 2.89
C SER A 66 13.29 9.60 1.86
N TRP A 67 14.39 9.70 1.11
CA TRP A 67 14.90 8.67 0.16
C TRP A 67 14.92 7.23 0.69
N ALA A 68 14.87 7.04 2.01
CA ALA A 68 14.89 5.73 2.66
C ALA A 68 13.80 5.59 3.72
N HIS A 69 12.60 6.18 3.52
CA HIS A 69 11.52 5.93 4.46
C HIS A 69 11.24 4.41 4.55
N PRO A 70 10.98 3.87 5.75
CA PRO A 70 10.88 2.43 5.95
C PRO A 70 9.55 1.83 5.45
N ILE A 71 8.83 2.54 4.59
CA ILE A 71 7.54 2.12 4.03
C ILE A 71 7.77 1.56 2.63
N GLU A 72 7.35 0.32 2.41
CA GLU A 72 7.38 -0.35 1.11
C GLU A 72 5.94 -0.60 0.65
N MET A 73 5.57 -0.10 -0.52
CA MET A 73 4.20 -0.17 -1.03
C MET A 73 4.13 -0.99 -2.31
N HIS A 74 3.06 -1.78 -2.44
CA HIS A 74 2.75 -2.57 -3.63
C HIS A 74 1.29 -2.34 -4.01
N VAL A 75 1.02 -2.00 -5.27
CA VAL A 75 -0.34 -1.95 -5.82
C VAL A 75 -0.55 -3.22 -6.63
N VAL A 76 -1.61 -3.96 -6.33
CA VAL A 76 -1.93 -5.23 -6.96
C VAL A 76 -3.43 -5.38 -7.19
N ASP A 77 -3.79 -6.22 -8.15
CA ASP A 77 -5.17 -6.63 -8.31
C ASP A 77 -5.56 -7.73 -7.28
N PRO A 78 -6.86 -8.05 -7.13
CA PRO A 78 -7.31 -9.07 -6.20
C PRO A 78 -6.80 -10.49 -6.48
N GLU A 79 -6.57 -10.84 -7.76
CA GLU A 79 -6.09 -12.18 -8.13
C GLU A 79 -4.61 -12.34 -7.74
N GLU A 80 -3.79 -11.34 -8.03
CA GLU A 80 -2.39 -11.27 -7.60
C GLU A 80 -2.25 -11.28 -6.09
N TYR A 81 -3.13 -10.58 -5.36
CA TYR A 81 -3.13 -10.59 -3.91
C TYR A 81 -3.29 -12.01 -3.36
N GLU A 82 -4.30 -12.74 -3.84
CA GLU A 82 -4.58 -14.11 -3.42
C GLU A 82 -3.43 -15.06 -3.76
N ALA A 83 -2.84 -14.90 -4.96
CA ALA A 83 -1.79 -15.78 -5.45
C ALA A 83 -0.43 -15.56 -4.77
N LEU A 84 -0.06 -14.30 -4.50
CA LEU A 84 1.33 -13.93 -4.15
C LEU A 84 1.48 -13.30 -2.76
N TRP A 85 0.46 -12.61 -2.26
CA TRP A 85 0.60 -11.73 -1.11
C TRP A 85 -0.07 -12.24 0.16
N ARG A 86 -1.17 -12.98 0.02
CA ARG A 86 -1.98 -13.46 1.16
C ARG A 86 -1.18 -14.25 2.20
N GLY A 87 -0.19 -15.04 1.77
CA GLY A 87 0.67 -15.82 2.66
C GLY A 87 1.90 -15.07 3.20
N VAL A 88 2.23 -13.91 2.61
CA VAL A 88 3.42 -13.12 2.95
C VAL A 88 3.13 -12.18 4.12
N LEU A 89 1.92 -11.64 4.21
CA LEU A 89 1.54 -10.66 5.23
C LEU A 89 1.17 -11.36 6.55
N ARG A 90 2.17 -11.61 7.40
CA ARG A 90 2.01 -12.36 8.67
C ARG A 90 1.24 -11.61 9.76
N GLU A 91 1.37 -10.28 9.82
CA GLU A 91 0.66 -9.41 10.77
C GLU A 91 -0.16 -8.35 10.03
N ALA A 92 -0.96 -8.79 9.06
CA ALA A 92 -1.76 -7.92 8.22
C ALA A 92 -2.91 -7.29 9.04
N VAL A 93 -2.97 -5.96 9.11
CA VAL A 93 -4.22 -5.27 9.43
C VAL A 93 -4.90 -4.87 8.13
N GLU A 94 -6.12 -5.36 7.95
CA GLU A 94 -7.01 -4.93 6.88
C GLU A 94 -7.62 -3.59 7.26
N VAL A 95 -7.23 -2.54 6.54
CA VAL A 95 -7.89 -1.24 6.63
C VAL A 95 -8.99 -1.23 5.57
N ARG A 96 -10.25 -1.29 6.04
CA ARG A 96 -11.45 -1.09 5.21
C ARG A 96 -11.84 0.38 5.30
N THR A 97 -11.93 1.05 4.16
CA THR A 97 -12.39 2.44 4.01
C THR A 97 -13.52 2.50 3.00
#